data_AF-A0A731IH53-F1
#
_entry.id   AF-A0A731IH53-F1
#
_cell.length_a   1.000
_cell.length_b   1.000
_cell.length_c   1.000
_cell.angle_alpha   90.00
_cell.angle_beta   90.00
_cell.angle_gamma   90.00
#
_symmetry.space_group_name_H-M   'P 1'
#
loop_
_entity.id
_entity.type
_entity.pdbx_description
1 polymer ?
#
loop_
_entity_poly.entity_id
_entity_poly.type
_entity_poly.pdbx_seq_one_letter_code
_entity_poly.pdbx_strand_id
1 'polypeptide(L)'
;MYKGIFREEAVAYKKKQQSISPVSVPSTHVAFIACVIICLLIIFIMMTLKYTERVSVTGVTIPLKGVATVNAASGGVISNLNVHHGDYVHKNQALFSINSVMKDSSGIQYTEIGIGLLNKEKKSLEKELSSKYKSTKEQLLILDKELNKRRESLV
;
A
#
# COMPACT_ATOMS: atom_id res chain seq x y z
N MET A 1 -93.16 -48.01 30.84
CA MET A 1 -92.97 -49.33 31.50
C MET A 1 -91.99 -50.14 30.65
N TYR A 2 -90.68 -49.98 30.84
CA TYR A 2 -89.63 -50.69 30.08
C TYR A 2 -88.77 -51.58 31.01
N LYS A 3 -89.45 -52.31 31.89
CA LYS A 3 -88.80 -53.25 32.80
C LYS A 3 -88.57 -54.56 32.03
N GLY A 4 -87.37 -54.73 31.45
CA GLY A 4 -86.97 -55.99 30.82
C GLY A 4 -85.99 -55.92 29.63
N ILE A 5 -85.70 -54.74 29.07
CA ILE A 5 -84.84 -54.65 27.86
C ILE A 5 -83.33 -54.69 28.18
N PHE A 6 -82.93 -54.33 29.39
CA PHE A 6 -81.51 -54.28 29.77
C PHE A 6 -81.20 -55.28 30.88
N ARG A 7 -80.14 -56.07 30.70
CA ARG A 7 -79.57 -56.93 31.75
C ARG A 7 -79.11 -56.08 32.92
N GLU A 8 -79.43 -56.49 34.15
CA GLU A 8 -79.12 -55.70 35.36
C GLU A 8 -77.63 -55.39 35.51
N GLU A 9 -76.75 -56.31 35.08
CA GLU A 9 -75.30 -56.11 35.07
C GLU A 9 -74.87 -54.91 34.20
N ALA A 10 -75.52 -54.69 33.06
CA ALA A 10 -75.22 -53.57 32.17
C ALA A 10 -75.65 -52.23 32.79
N VAL A 11 -76.77 -52.22 33.51
CA VAL A 11 -77.25 -51.02 34.22
C VAL A 11 -76.33 -50.70 35.41
N ALA A 12 -75.89 -51.72 36.15
CA ALA A 12 -74.93 -51.58 37.25
C ALA A 12 -73.56 -51.08 36.75
N TYR A 13 -73.08 -51.57 35.61
CA TYR A 13 -71.83 -51.12 35.00
C TYR A 13 -71.89 -49.66 34.54
N LYS A 14 -73.00 -49.24 33.92
CA LYS A 14 -73.22 -47.84 33.52
C LYS A 14 -73.24 -46.89 34.72
N LYS A 15 -73.84 -47.32 35.83
CA LYS A 15 -73.85 -46.57 37.10
C LYS A 15 -72.44 -46.44 37.72
N LYS A 16 -71.62 -47.49 37.61
CA LYS A 16 -70.23 -47.50 38.09
C LYS A 16 -69.29 -46.64 37.21
N GLN A 17 -69.54 -46.59 35.91
CA GLN A 17 -68.78 -45.74 34.99
C GLN A 17 -69.10 -44.25 35.16
N GLN A 18 -70.21 -43.89 35.81
CA GLN A 18 -70.51 -42.49 36.15
C GLN A 18 -69.67 -41.96 37.33
N SER A 19 -68.79 -42.78 37.90
CA SER A 19 -67.81 -42.41 38.93
C SER A 19 -66.42 -42.07 38.36
N ILE A 20 -66.32 -41.64 37.09
CA ILE A 20 -65.10 -40.97 36.62
C ILE A 20 -65.10 -39.60 37.28
N SER A 21 -64.16 -39.38 38.21
CA SER A 21 -63.92 -38.08 38.81
C SER A 21 -63.88 -37.02 37.70
N PRO A 22 -64.55 -35.86 37.85
CA PRO A 22 -64.44 -34.81 36.86
C PRO A 22 -62.96 -34.45 36.76
N VAL A 23 -62.37 -34.63 35.57
CA VAL A 23 -61.09 -34.02 35.24
C VAL A 23 -61.28 -32.53 35.50
N SER A 24 -60.55 -32.00 36.48
CA SER A 24 -60.60 -30.58 36.84
C SER A 24 -60.09 -29.80 35.63
N VAL A 25 -61.04 -29.37 34.78
CA VAL A 25 -60.74 -28.37 33.78
C VAL A 25 -60.32 -27.12 34.54
N PRO A 26 -59.11 -26.57 34.31
CA PRO A 26 -58.72 -25.34 34.96
C PRO A 26 -59.80 -24.30 34.67
N SER A 27 -60.18 -23.55 35.71
CA SER A 27 -61.18 -22.48 35.62
C SER A 27 -60.92 -21.64 34.37
N THR A 28 -61.95 -21.31 33.60
CA THR A 28 -61.85 -20.55 32.34
C THR A 28 -61.08 -19.24 32.52
N HIS A 29 -61.12 -18.67 33.72
CA HIS A 29 -60.32 -17.51 34.11
C HIS A 29 -58.81 -17.77 34.12
N VAL A 30 -58.38 -18.95 34.57
CA VAL A 30 -56.96 -19.36 34.57
C VAL A 30 -56.46 -19.53 33.14
N ALA A 31 -57.28 -20.14 32.27
CA ALA A 31 -56.96 -20.29 30.85
C ALA A 31 -56.86 -18.91 30.14
N PHE A 32 -57.76 -17.98 30.47
CA PHE A 32 -57.73 -16.62 29.94
C PHE A 32 -56.47 -15.86 30.38
N ILE A 33 -56.13 -15.90 31.67
CA ILE A 33 -54.92 -15.26 32.20
C ILE A 33 -53.66 -15.84 31.56
N ALA A 34 -53.57 -17.17 31.42
CA ALA A 34 -52.44 -17.81 30.75
C ALA A 34 -52.29 -17.35 29.29
N CYS A 35 -53.41 -17.22 28.57
CA CYS A 35 -53.41 -16.72 27.19
C CYS A 35 -52.89 -15.28 27.09
N VAL A 36 -53.33 -14.40 27.99
CA VAL A 36 -52.86 -13.00 28.06
C VAL A 36 -51.36 -12.93 28.33
N ILE A 37 -50.85 -13.74 29.26
CA ILE A 37 -49.41 -13.80 29.58
C ILE A 37 -48.60 -14.25 28.36
N ILE A 38 -49.07 -15.27 27.65
CA ILE A 38 -48.41 -15.76 26.42
C ILE A 38 -48.37 -14.67 25.36
N CYS A 39 -49.49 -13.97 25.14
CA CYS A 39 -49.54 -12.85 24.19
C CYS A 39 -48.56 -11.73 24.56
N LEU A 40 -48.48 -11.34 25.83
CA LEU A 40 -47.53 -10.33 26.30
C LEU A 40 -46.07 -10.78 26.10
N LEU A 41 -45.78 -12.06 26.33
CA LEU A 41 -44.44 -12.62 26.14
C LEU A 41 -44.02 -12.61 24.66
N ILE A 42 -44.95 -12.95 23.75
CA ILE A 42 -44.71 -12.87 22.30
C ILE A 42 -44.41 -11.43 21.88
N ILE A 43 -45.22 -10.46 22.34
CA ILE A 43 -45.01 -9.03 22.03
C ILE A 43 -43.64 -8.57 22.56
N PHE A 44 -43.29 -8.95 23.79
CA PHE A 44 -42.00 -8.61 24.39
C PHE A 44 -40.82 -9.18 23.58
N ILE A 45 -40.90 -10.43 23.14
CA ILE A 45 -39.89 -11.06 22.28
C ILE A 45 -39.79 -10.31 20.96
N MET A 46 -40.92 -10.00 20.30
CA MET A 46 -40.90 -9.25 19.04
C MET A 46 -40.26 -7.86 19.17
N MET A 47 -40.44 -7.17 20.31
CA MET A 47 -39.82 -5.86 20.55
C MET A 47 -38.33 -5.95 20.89
N THR A 48 -37.88 -7.04 21.51
CA THR A 48 -36.49 -7.20 22.00
C THR A 48 -35.59 -7.98 21.04
N LEU A 49 -36.17 -8.79 20.15
CA LEU A 49 -35.45 -9.62 19.20
C LEU A 49 -34.88 -8.74 18.09
N LYS A 50 -33.66 -8.27 18.30
CA LYS A 50 -32.86 -7.63 17.26
C LYS A 50 -32.19 -8.72 16.42
N TYR A 51 -32.71 -8.93 15.22
CA TYR A 51 -32.06 -9.80 14.25
C TYR A 51 -30.81 -9.11 13.70
N THR A 52 -29.62 -9.64 14.02
CA THR A 52 -28.36 -9.17 13.41
C THR A 52 -28.20 -9.84 12.06
N GLU A 53 -28.50 -9.10 11.00
CA GLU A 53 -28.24 -9.56 9.64
C GLU A 53 -26.73 -9.60 9.38
N ARG A 54 -26.18 -10.79 9.09
CA ARG A 54 -24.79 -10.93 8.65
C ARG A 54 -24.72 -10.70 7.15
N VAL A 55 -24.28 -9.51 6.76
CA VAL A 55 -24.01 -9.18 5.37
C VAL A 55 -22.54 -9.47 5.07
N SER A 56 -22.28 -10.29 4.05
CA SER A 56 -20.93 -10.49 3.51
C SER A 56 -20.61 -9.32 2.59
N VAL A 57 -19.69 -8.46 3.02
CA VAL A 57 -19.19 -7.35 2.22
C VAL A 57 -17.97 -7.78 1.43
N THR A 58 -18.07 -7.68 0.11
CA THR A 58 -16.93 -7.83 -0.80
C THR A 58 -16.31 -6.46 -1.00
N GLY A 59 -15.10 -6.26 -0.52
CA GLY A 59 -14.34 -5.02 -0.66
C GLY A 59 -13.12 -5.19 -1.56
N VAL A 60 -12.64 -4.08 -2.11
CA VAL A 60 -11.36 -4.03 -2.81
C VAL A 60 -10.34 -3.29 -1.95
N THR A 61 -9.11 -3.80 -1.90
CA THR A 61 -8.02 -3.11 -1.22
C THR A 61 -7.42 -2.07 -2.15
N ILE A 62 -7.56 -0.79 -1.79
CA ILE A 62 -6.86 0.30 -2.46
C ILE A 62 -5.62 0.68 -1.63
N PRO A 63 -4.47 0.95 -2.25
CA PRO A 63 -3.28 1.38 -1.53
C PRO A 63 -3.52 2.76 -0.90
N LEU A 64 -3.38 2.85 0.43
CA LEU A 64 -3.63 4.09 1.20
C LEU A 64 -2.78 5.27 0.73
N LYS A 65 -1.54 5.01 0.30
CA LYS A 65 -0.59 6.02 -0.17
C LYS A 65 -0.64 6.28 -1.68
N GLY A 66 -1.59 5.66 -2.38
CA GLY A 66 -1.71 5.76 -3.83
C GLY A 66 -0.66 4.94 -4.58
N VAL A 67 -0.66 5.10 -5.91
CA VAL A 67 0.27 4.45 -6.84
C VAL A 67 1.23 5.50 -7.39
N ALA A 68 2.52 5.19 -7.39
CA ALA A 68 3.54 6.06 -7.98
C ALA A 68 4.05 5.45 -9.29
N THR A 69 3.89 6.19 -10.39
CA THR A 69 4.45 5.82 -11.69
C THR A 69 5.79 6.53 -11.87
N VAL A 70 6.87 5.78 -12.01
CA VAL A 70 8.22 6.32 -12.22
C VAL A 70 8.56 6.26 -13.70
N ASN A 71 8.84 7.42 -14.30
CA ASN A 71 9.23 7.54 -15.70
C ASN A 71 10.68 8.05 -15.80
N ALA A 72 11.36 7.68 -16.88
CA ALA A 72 12.69 8.18 -17.18
C ALA A 72 12.65 9.69 -17.51
N ALA A 73 13.65 10.45 -17.02
CA ALA A 73 13.76 11.89 -17.29
C ALA A 73 14.11 12.21 -18.74
N SER A 74 14.78 11.29 -19.45
CA SER A 74 15.13 11.42 -20.86
C SER A 74 15.17 10.05 -21.53
N GLY A 75 14.99 10.02 -22.85
CA GLY A 75 15.14 8.81 -23.65
C GLY A 75 16.60 8.33 -23.65
N GLY A 76 16.79 7.01 -23.66
CA GLY A 76 18.12 6.39 -23.64
C GLY A 76 18.02 4.88 -23.68
N VAL A 77 19.15 4.20 -23.51
CA VAL A 77 19.22 2.73 -23.44
C VAL A 77 19.31 2.30 -21.98
N ILE A 78 18.49 1.34 -21.57
CA ILE A 78 18.55 0.77 -20.22
C ILE A 78 19.89 0.03 -20.09
N SER A 79 20.72 0.48 -19.15
CA SER A 79 22.02 -0.15 -18.89
C SER A 79 21.93 -1.24 -17.82
N ASN A 80 21.04 -1.07 -16.84
CA ASN A 80 20.85 -2.05 -15.77
C ASN A 80 19.42 -1.99 -15.22
N LEU A 81 18.90 -3.14 -14.82
CA LEU A 81 17.59 -3.28 -14.18
C LEU A 81 17.80 -3.91 -12.80
N ASN A 82 17.51 -3.15 -11.75
CA ASN A 82 17.84 -3.53 -10.37
C ASN A 82 16.65 -4.13 -9.61
N VAL A 83 15.47 -4.16 -10.21
CA VAL A 83 14.22 -4.65 -9.59
C VAL A 83 13.41 -5.46 -10.59
N HIS A 84 12.69 -6.47 -10.09
CA HIS A 84 11.77 -7.29 -10.85
C HIS A 84 10.31 -7.05 -10.42
N HIS A 85 9.39 -7.56 -11.23
CA HIS A 85 7.97 -7.44 -10.93
C HIS A 85 7.63 -8.19 -9.63
N GLY A 86 6.97 -7.49 -8.71
CA GLY A 86 6.60 -8.03 -7.39
C GLY A 86 7.59 -7.74 -6.27
N ASP A 87 8.76 -7.14 -6.56
CA ASP A 87 9.74 -6.81 -5.54
C ASP A 87 9.27 -5.65 -4.63
N TYR A 88 9.58 -5.78 -3.34
CA TYR A 88 9.40 -4.70 -2.37
C TYR A 88 10.54 -3.68 -2.51
N VAL A 89 10.19 -2.41 -2.75
CA VAL A 89 11.15 -1.31 -2.94
C VAL A 89 11.00 -0.24 -1.86
N HIS A 90 12.13 0.33 -1.45
CA HIS A 90 12.18 1.41 -0.48
C HIS A 90 12.39 2.76 -1.15
N LYS A 91 12.09 3.85 -0.44
CA LYS A 91 12.34 5.21 -0.93
C LYS A 91 13.83 5.37 -1.26
N ASN A 92 14.11 5.96 -2.42
CA ASN A 92 15.46 6.18 -2.97
C ASN A 92 16.23 4.90 -3.39
N GLN A 93 15.56 3.75 -3.46
CA GLN A 93 16.16 2.55 -4.04
C GLN A 93 16.27 2.71 -5.56
N ALA A 94 17.44 2.38 -6.11
CA ALA A 94 17.65 2.39 -7.56
C ALA A 94 16.79 1.30 -8.22
N LEU A 95 15.94 1.69 -9.18
CA LEU A 95 15.05 0.77 -9.90
C LEU A 95 15.70 0.32 -11.22
N PHE A 96 16.20 1.27 -12.00
CA PHE A 96 16.87 1.03 -13.27
C PHE A 96 17.88 2.13 -13.54
N SER A 97 18.89 1.81 -14.34
CA SER A 97 19.88 2.76 -14.82
C SER A 97 19.69 2.96 -16.33
N ILE A 98 19.74 4.23 -16.77
CA ILE A 98 19.63 4.58 -18.19
C ILE A 98 20.91 5.29 -18.59
N ASN A 99 21.46 4.86 -19.71
CA ASN A 99 22.49 5.60 -20.40
C ASN A 99 21.83 6.49 -21.46
N SER A 100 21.77 7.80 -21.17
CA SER A 100 21.20 8.79 -22.06
C SER A 100 22.30 9.40 -22.90
N VAL A 101 22.27 9.11 -24.20
CA VAL A 101 23.14 9.78 -25.17
C VAL A 101 22.33 10.91 -25.76
N MET A 102 22.53 12.13 -25.25
CA MET A 102 22.04 13.32 -25.94
C MET A 102 22.90 13.53 -27.19
N LYS A 103 22.24 13.60 -28.35
CA LYS A 103 22.84 13.95 -29.64
C LYS A 103 22.33 15.32 -30.07
N ASP A 104 23.18 16.18 -30.62
CA ASP A 104 22.71 17.40 -31.27
C ASP A 104 21.99 17.06 -32.60
N SER A 105 21.30 18.04 -33.19
CA SER A 105 20.70 17.98 -34.53
C SER A 105 21.61 17.43 -35.65
N SER A 106 22.92 17.49 -35.47
CA SER A 106 23.98 17.02 -36.38
C SER A 106 24.42 15.58 -36.08
N GLY A 107 23.83 14.93 -35.07
CA GLY A 107 24.09 13.55 -34.67
C GLY A 107 25.31 13.35 -33.76
N ILE A 108 26.04 14.43 -33.43
CA ILE A 108 27.23 14.37 -32.56
C ILE A 108 26.80 14.31 -31.09
N GLN A 109 27.44 13.42 -30.32
CA GLN A 109 27.18 13.29 -28.89
C GLN A 109 27.69 14.56 -28.17
N TYR A 110 26.87 15.20 -27.34
CA TYR A 110 27.31 16.40 -26.58
C TYR A 110 28.54 16.11 -25.72
N THR A 111 28.71 14.87 -25.28
CA THR A 111 29.90 14.39 -24.55
C THR A 111 31.18 14.52 -25.37
N GLU A 112 31.15 14.21 -26.67
CA GLU A 112 32.33 14.38 -27.55
C GLU A 112 32.67 15.85 -27.76
N ILE A 113 31.66 16.71 -27.93
CA ILE A 113 31.85 18.16 -28.05
C ILE A 113 32.47 18.72 -26.77
N GLY A 114 31.94 18.31 -25.61
CA GLY A 114 32.47 18.70 -24.29
C GLY A 114 33.92 18.25 -24.09
N ILE A 115 34.24 16.99 -24.42
CA ILE A 115 35.62 16.47 -24.34
C ILE A 115 36.55 17.24 -25.29
N GLY A 116 36.09 17.57 -26.49
CA GLY A 116 36.86 18.37 -27.45
C GLY A 116 37.16 19.78 -26.95
N LEU A 117 36.18 20.45 -26.34
CA LEU A 117 36.35 21.78 -25.75
C LEU A 117 37.31 21.76 -24.56
N LEU A 118 37.14 20.82 -23.63
CA LEU A 118 38.03 20.65 -22.48
C LEU A 118 39.47 20.37 -22.89
N ASN A 119 39.68 19.55 -23.92
CA ASN A 119 41.02 19.29 -24.45
C ASN A 119 41.66 20.52 -25.10
N LYS A 120 40.87 21.36 -25.79
CA LYS A 120 41.36 22.64 -26.32
C LYS A 120 41.78 23.57 -25.19
N GLU A 121 40.97 23.68 -24.14
CA GLU A 121 41.26 24.51 -22.97
C GLU A 121 42.53 24.04 -22.26
N LYS A 122 42.66 22.73 -22.00
CA LYS A 122 43.87 22.12 -21.45
C LYS A 122 45.11 22.44 -22.28
N LYS A 123 45.03 22.26 -23.61
CA LYS A 123 46.16 22.54 -24.51
C LYS A 123 46.55 24.02 -24.51
N SER A 124 45.57 24.92 -24.40
CA SER A 124 45.82 26.37 -24.28
C SER A 124 46.54 26.68 -22.98
N LEU A 125 46.10 26.11 -21.86
CA LEU A 125 46.71 26.29 -20.54
C LEU A 125 48.15 25.74 -20.51
N GLU A 126 48.41 24.58 -21.09
CA GLU A 126 49.76 24.01 -21.19
C GLU A 126 50.70 24.92 -22.00
N LYS A 127 50.19 25.52 -23.08
CA LYS A 127 50.95 26.47 -23.90
C LYS A 127 51.26 27.76 -23.13
N GLU A 128 50.33 28.26 -22.35
CA GLU A 128 50.56 29.42 -21.49
C GLU A 128 51.58 29.12 -20.38
N LEU A 129 51.46 27.96 -19.73
CA LEU A 129 52.38 27.51 -18.69
C LEU A 129 53.82 27.41 -19.21
N SER A 130 54.01 26.75 -20.36
CA SER A 130 55.33 26.61 -20.99
C SER A 130 55.93 27.95 -21.41
N SER A 131 55.10 28.89 -21.88
CA SER A 131 55.53 30.25 -22.21
C SER A 131 55.97 31.02 -20.96
N LYS A 132 55.24 30.90 -19.85
CA LYS A 132 55.66 31.48 -18.56
C LYS A 132 56.97 30.90 -18.06
N TYR A 133 57.11 29.57 -18.06
CA TYR A 133 58.36 28.91 -17.67
C TYR A 133 59.56 29.39 -18.49
N LYS A 134 59.39 29.55 -19.81
CA LYS A 134 60.44 30.05 -20.69
C LYS A 134 60.82 31.51 -20.36
N SER A 135 59.82 32.37 -20.19
CA SER A 135 60.03 33.77 -19.83
C SER A 135 60.74 33.94 -18.47
N THR A 136 60.31 33.18 -17.45
CA THR A 136 60.97 33.19 -16.13
C THR A 136 62.41 32.69 -16.21
N LYS A 137 62.68 31.65 -17.00
CA LYS A 137 64.04 31.15 -17.21
C LYS A 137 64.93 32.18 -17.90
N GLU A 138 64.42 32.87 -18.91
CA GLU A 138 65.13 33.95 -19.59
C GLU A 138 65.42 35.13 -18.64
N GLN A 139 64.45 35.53 -17.80
CA GLN A 139 64.65 36.55 -16.77
C GLN A 139 65.74 36.17 -15.77
N LEU A 140 65.76 34.92 -15.30
CA LEU A 140 66.80 34.42 -14.39
C LEU A 140 68.19 34.47 -15.03
N LEU A 141 68.30 34.10 -16.31
CA LEU A 141 69.57 34.16 -17.05
C LEU A 141 70.07 35.61 -17.21
N ILE A 142 69.18 36.54 -17.50
CA ILE A 142 69.54 37.96 -17.60
C ILE A 142 70.01 38.48 -16.24
N LEU A 143 69.31 38.15 -15.16
CA LEU A 143 69.66 38.56 -13.80
C LEU A 143 71.02 38.02 -13.37
N ASP A 144 71.32 36.74 -13.67
CA ASP A 144 72.61 36.12 -13.37
C ASP A 144 73.75 36.82 -14.13
N LYS A 145 73.51 37.19 -15.39
CA LYS A 145 74.46 37.95 -16.21
C LYS A 145 74.71 39.35 -15.63
N GLU A 146 73.67 40.01 -15.14
CA GLU A 146 73.75 41.32 -14.48
C GLU A 146 74.55 41.26 -13.16
N LEU A 147 74.31 40.22 -12.35
CA LEU A 147 75.02 39.99 -11.09
C LEU A 147 76.51 39.73 -11.30
N ASN A 148 76.86 38.89 -12.28
CA ASN A 148 78.27 38.63 -12.62
C ASN A 148 78.99 39.91 -13.08
N LYS A 149 78.33 40.72 -13.91
CA LYS A 149 78.88 41.99 -14.39
C LYS A 149 79.12 43.00 -13.26
N ARG A 150 78.20 43.09 -12.28
CA ARG A 150 78.39 43.92 -11.08
C ARG A 150 79.52 43.41 -10.20
N ARG A 151 79.68 42.08 -10.08
CA ARG A 151 80.75 41.45 -9.29
C ARG A 151 82.14 41.76 -9.86
N GLU A 152 82.27 41.79 -11.18
CA GLU A 152 83.51 42.16 -11.89
C GLU A 152 83.85 43.66 -11.76
N SER A 153 82.85 44.53 -11.53
CA SER A 153 83.07 45.97 -11.34
C SER A 153 83.46 46.40 -9.90
N LEU A 154 83.43 45.47 -8.95
CA LEU A 154 83.71 45.70 -7.53
C LEU A 154 85.08 45.14 -7.06
N VAL A 155 85.87 44.59 -8.00
CA VAL A 155 87.26 44.14 -7.82
C VAL A 155 88.17 45.04 -8.65
#